data_AF-A0A975RD78-F1
#
_entry.id   AF-A0A975RD78-F1
#
_cell.length_a   1.000
_cell.length_b   1.000
_cell.length_c   1.000
_cell.angle_alpha   90.00
_cell.angle_beta   90.00
_cell.angle_gamma   90.00
#
_symmetry.space_group_name_H-M   'P 1'
#
loop_
_entity.id
_entity.type
_entity.pdbx_description
1 polymer ?
#
loop_
_entity_poly.entity_id
_entity_poly.type
_entity_poly.pdbx_seq_one_letter_code
_entity_poly.pdbx_strand_id
1 'polypeptide(L)'
;MTRRTALWISGAALVVTAAVTGGTLAAAAPAEGTIVNAGADDVVAGRYIVTLKDNTAGATDVIDRVAAAYDANVERRYQATIRGFSARMDPTRAKRMAADPDVASIETVRSMRTDAATPSTPSAVPSWGLDRINQRDLPLDGDATRQADGGAGVTAYVLDTGVRLTHDEFEGRATSGWDFVDNDPDASDACGHGTHVAGTVAGKTFGVAPKAKIVAVRVQPCGTTVTPSDSVLAGVDWVTANAKHPAVANMSLGYPGSSPALENAVRRSIASGITYTIAAGNFFVPACTFTPANVREAIVVANSNQKDDRAAESHWGDCVDLFAPGTDIVSSTFADDHSSGAMSGTSMSSPHVAGAAAVYLSRHPGASPEEVQRALTENATRDKIGYAMPGTPNLLLYTGP
;
A
#
# COMPACT_ATOMS: atom_id res chain seq x y z
N MET A 1 -28.28 -107.74 -21.90
CA MET A 1 -27.00 -108.43 -22.19
C MET A 1 -26.00 -107.39 -22.66
N THR A 2 -24.77 -107.44 -22.10
CA THR A 2 -23.49 -106.91 -22.64
C THR A 2 -23.38 -105.40 -22.92
N ARG A 3 -22.32 -104.67 -22.59
CA ARG A 3 -21.06 -104.92 -21.86
C ARG A 3 -20.49 -103.50 -21.58
N ARG A 4 -19.84 -103.34 -20.43
CA ARG A 4 -19.10 -102.13 -20.03
C ARG A 4 -17.86 -101.94 -20.92
N THR A 5 -17.56 -100.70 -21.28
CA THR A 5 -16.21 -100.24 -21.61
C THR A 5 -16.06 -98.80 -21.12
N ALA A 6 -15.18 -98.63 -20.13
CA ALA A 6 -14.73 -97.35 -19.63
C ALA A 6 -13.62 -96.82 -20.53
N LEU A 7 -13.68 -95.54 -20.90
CA LEU A 7 -12.54 -94.81 -21.44
C LEU A 7 -12.28 -93.60 -20.53
N TRP A 8 -11.09 -93.61 -19.94
CA TRP A 8 -10.51 -92.49 -19.22
C TRP A 8 -9.96 -91.50 -20.23
N ILE A 9 -10.38 -90.23 -20.16
CA ILE A 9 -9.73 -89.12 -20.86
C ILE A 9 -9.28 -88.12 -19.79
N SER A 10 -7.96 -87.98 -19.71
CA SER A 10 -7.22 -87.12 -18.80
C SER A 10 -7.60 -85.65 -19.01
N GLY A 11 -8.18 -85.01 -18.00
CA GLY A 11 -8.38 -83.57 -17.98
C GLY A 11 -7.06 -82.85 -17.71
N ALA A 12 -6.53 -82.14 -18.71
CA ALA A 12 -5.47 -81.17 -18.50
C ALA A 12 -6.08 -79.94 -17.81
N ALA A 13 -5.89 -79.82 -16.49
CA ALA A 13 -6.21 -78.61 -15.75
C ALA A 13 -5.23 -77.51 -16.16
N LEU A 14 -5.70 -76.56 -16.99
CA LEU A 14 -4.99 -75.34 -17.30
C LEU A 14 -5.02 -74.45 -16.04
N VAL A 15 -3.98 -74.52 -15.21
CA VAL A 15 -3.77 -73.55 -14.12
C VAL A 15 -3.34 -72.24 -14.78
N VAL A 16 -4.28 -71.32 -14.96
CA VAL A 16 -3.98 -69.93 -15.27
C VAL A 16 -3.42 -69.31 -13.99
N THR A 17 -2.11 -69.30 -13.85
CA THR A 17 -1.43 -68.42 -12.89
C THR A 17 -1.63 -66.99 -13.38
N ALA A 18 -2.62 -66.30 -12.84
CA ALA A 18 -2.70 -64.85 -12.94
C ALA A 18 -1.46 -64.29 -12.24
N ALA A 19 -0.45 -63.91 -13.02
CA ALA A 19 0.66 -63.11 -12.53
C ALA A 19 0.08 -61.76 -12.11
N VAL A 20 -0.19 -61.60 -10.82
CA VAL A 20 -0.43 -60.29 -10.22
C VAL A 20 0.92 -59.57 -10.30
N THR A 21 1.15 -58.85 -11.39
CA THR A 21 2.22 -57.87 -11.43
C THR A 21 1.86 -56.81 -10.41
N GLY A 22 2.46 -56.91 -9.22
CA GLY A 22 2.44 -55.89 -8.18
C GLY A 22 3.14 -54.63 -8.69
N GLY A 23 2.47 -53.89 -9.57
CA GLY A 23 2.84 -52.53 -9.88
C GLY A 23 2.61 -51.71 -8.63
N THR A 24 3.69 -51.23 -8.02
CA THR A 24 3.60 -50.13 -7.06
C THR A 24 2.95 -48.95 -7.80
N LEU A 25 1.68 -48.68 -7.51
CA LEU A 25 1.04 -47.43 -7.93
C LEU A 25 1.89 -46.31 -7.34
N ALA A 26 2.62 -45.58 -8.17
CA ALA A 26 3.29 -44.36 -7.74
C ALA A 26 2.20 -43.45 -7.18
N ALA A 27 2.32 -43.08 -5.89
CA ALA A 27 1.39 -42.14 -5.29
C ALA A 27 1.40 -40.86 -6.14
N ALA A 28 0.21 -40.40 -6.53
CA ALA A 28 0.09 -39.16 -7.29
C ALA A 28 0.80 -38.03 -6.52
N ALA A 29 1.61 -37.24 -7.21
CA ALA A 29 2.24 -36.08 -6.61
C ALA A 29 1.15 -35.18 -6.00
N PRO A 30 1.38 -34.61 -4.81
CA PRO A 30 0.42 -33.71 -4.19
C PRO A 30 0.11 -32.54 -5.12
N ALA A 31 -1.14 -32.08 -5.14
CA ALA A 31 -1.56 -30.96 -5.97
C ALA A 31 -0.75 -29.70 -5.63
N GLU A 32 -0.38 -28.95 -6.66
CA GLU A 32 0.34 -27.68 -6.56
C GLU A 32 -0.44 -26.60 -7.32
N GLY A 33 -0.57 -25.43 -6.70
CA GLY A 33 -1.14 -24.22 -7.29
C GLY A 33 -0.06 -23.23 -7.76
N THR A 34 -0.52 -22.11 -8.33
CA THR A 34 0.34 -21.04 -8.81
C THR A 34 0.64 -20.04 -7.69
N ILE A 35 1.88 -19.57 -7.63
CA ILE A 35 2.30 -18.46 -6.76
C ILE A 35 2.38 -17.20 -7.62
N VAL A 36 1.64 -16.17 -7.23
CA VAL A 36 1.70 -14.84 -7.87
C VAL A 36 3.08 -14.22 -7.60
N ASN A 37 3.68 -13.62 -8.63
CA ASN A 37 5.00 -12.98 -8.58
C ASN A 37 6.19 -13.90 -8.19
N ALA A 38 6.09 -15.23 -8.43
CA ALA A 38 7.13 -16.19 -8.07
C ALA A 38 8.52 -15.94 -8.69
N GLY A 39 8.59 -15.24 -9.82
CA GLY A 39 9.84 -14.98 -10.56
C GLY A 39 10.27 -13.51 -10.58
N ALA A 40 9.72 -12.65 -9.70
CA ALA A 40 10.14 -11.26 -9.63
C ALA A 40 11.51 -11.11 -8.93
N ASP A 41 12.31 -10.15 -9.37
CA ASP A 41 13.71 -9.97 -8.90
C ASP A 41 13.84 -9.42 -7.48
N ASP A 42 12.76 -8.85 -6.93
CA ASP A 42 12.69 -8.14 -5.65
C ASP A 42 11.90 -8.92 -4.57
N VAL A 43 11.75 -10.23 -4.77
CA VAL A 43 11.09 -11.14 -3.82
C VAL A 43 11.90 -11.27 -2.53
N VAL A 44 11.19 -11.19 -1.40
CA VAL A 44 11.72 -11.56 -0.09
C VAL A 44 11.66 -13.09 0.02
N ALA A 45 12.81 -13.75 -0.13
CA ALA A 45 12.89 -15.21 -0.25
C ALA A 45 12.19 -15.95 0.92
N GLY A 46 11.38 -16.95 0.54
CA GLY A 46 10.67 -17.83 1.47
C GLY A 46 9.52 -17.19 2.24
N ARG A 47 9.10 -15.96 1.90
CA ARG A 47 8.04 -15.21 2.57
C ARG A 47 6.87 -14.98 1.60
N TYR A 48 5.65 -15.30 2.04
CA TYR A 48 4.45 -15.28 1.21
C TYR A 48 3.29 -14.60 1.93
N ILE A 49 2.42 -13.93 1.18
CA ILE A 49 1.09 -13.50 1.63
C ILE A 49 0.08 -14.53 1.12
N VAL A 50 -0.71 -15.06 2.04
CA VAL A 50 -1.75 -16.05 1.80
C VAL A 50 -3.10 -15.37 2.01
N THR A 51 -3.89 -15.29 0.95
CA THR A 51 -5.26 -14.78 1.00
C THR A 51 -6.22 -15.97 1.02
N LEU A 52 -7.15 -15.97 1.97
CA LEU A 52 -8.18 -16.98 2.14
C LEU A 52 -9.45 -16.56 1.38
N LYS A 53 -10.30 -17.54 1.06
CA LYS A 53 -11.62 -17.30 0.45
C LYS A 53 -12.57 -16.63 1.45
N ASP A 54 -13.43 -15.73 0.96
CA ASP A 54 -14.32 -14.89 1.79
C ASP A 54 -15.41 -15.70 2.54
N ASN A 55 -15.68 -16.96 2.15
CA ASN A 55 -16.70 -17.83 2.79
C ASN A 55 -16.19 -18.59 4.04
N THR A 56 -15.02 -18.25 4.54
CA THR A 56 -14.41 -18.87 5.72
C THR A 56 -14.97 -18.26 7.02
N ALA A 57 -16.11 -18.78 7.49
CA ALA A 57 -16.60 -18.48 8.84
C ALA A 57 -15.54 -18.89 9.88
N GLY A 58 -15.20 -18.01 10.83
CA GLY A 58 -14.13 -18.27 11.81
C GLY A 58 -12.72 -18.14 11.20
N ALA A 59 -12.46 -17.06 10.46
CA ALA A 59 -11.21 -16.85 9.73
C ALA A 59 -9.92 -17.10 10.54
N THR A 60 -9.92 -16.85 11.86
CA THR A 60 -8.75 -17.12 12.73
C THR A 60 -8.45 -18.61 12.85
N ASP A 61 -9.48 -19.45 13.07
CA ASP A 61 -9.32 -20.91 13.16
C ASP A 61 -8.87 -21.50 11.82
N VAL A 62 -9.35 -20.93 10.71
CA VAL A 62 -8.93 -21.33 9.37
C VAL A 62 -7.47 -20.96 9.11
N ILE A 63 -7.02 -19.77 9.50
CA ILE A 63 -5.60 -19.38 9.41
C ILE A 63 -4.73 -20.39 10.15
N ASP A 64 -5.07 -20.73 11.40
CA ASP A 64 -4.28 -21.67 12.21
C ASP A 64 -4.25 -23.07 11.61
N ARG A 65 -5.41 -23.56 11.14
CA ARG A 65 -5.54 -24.86 10.47
C ARG A 65 -4.67 -24.92 9.21
N VAL A 66 -4.79 -23.91 8.33
CA VAL A 66 -4.05 -23.86 7.06
C VAL A 66 -2.55 -23.72 7.35
N ALA A 67 -2.14 -22.80 8.21
CA ALA A 67 -0.73 -22.61 8.52
C ALA A 67 -0.09 -23.89 9.10
N ALA A 68 -0.77 -24.57 10.03
CA ALA A 68 -0.31 -25.82 10.61
C ALA A 68 -0.23 -26.97 9.59
N ALA A 69 -1.21 -27.10 8.68
CA ALA A 69 -1.25 -28.15 7.67
C ALA A 69 -0.04 -28.13 6.71
N TYR A 70 0.56 -26.96 6.51
CA TYR A 70 1.69 -26.76 5.61
C TYR A 70 2.99 -26.38 6.32
N ASP A 71 3.04 -26.47 7.66
CA ASP A 71 4.21 -26.10 8.48
C ASP A 71 4.75 -24.71 8.10
N ALA A 72 3.82 -23.74 8.06
CA ALA A 72 4.07 -22.35 7.73
C ALA A 72 4.22 -21.52 9.02
N ASN A 73 5.33 -20.80 9.15
CA ASN A 73 5.56 -19.90 10.28
C ASN A 73 4.87 -18.56 10.03
N VAL A 74 3.72 -18.34 10.67
CA VAL A 74 2.92 -17.13 10.53
C VAL A 74 3.67 -15.92 11.11
N GLU A 75 3.86 -14.89 10.29
CA GLU A 75 4.46 -13.62 10.70
C GLU A 75 3.42 -12.54 10.96
N ARG A 76 2.34 -12.49 10.17
CA ARG A 76 1.28 -11.47 10.30
C ARG A 76 -0.08 -12.06 9.98
N ARG A 77 -1.13 -11.49 10.55
CA ARG A 77 -2.54 -11.87 10.30
C ARG A 77 -3.31 -10.65 9.81
N TYR A 78 -4.15 -10.85 8.81
CA TYR A 78 -4.97 -9.82 8.19
C TYR A 78 -6.44 -10.18 8.36
N GLN A 79 -7.23 -9.23 8.84
CA GLN A 79 -8.64 -9.46 9.12
C GLN A 79 -9.55 -8.30 8.70
N ALA A 80 -9.11 -7.05 8.77
CA ALA A 80 -9.99 -5.92 8.48
C ALA A 80 -10.24 -5.72 6.99
N THR A 81 -9.23 -5.98 6.18
CA THR A 81 -9.22 -5.73 4.73
C THR A 81 -9.32 -7.05 3.99
N ILE A 82 -8.27 -7.88 4.01
CA ILE A 82 -8.30 -9.24 3.48
C ILE A 82 -8.38 -10.24 4.63
N ARG A 83 -8.91 -11.43 4.36
CA ARG A 83 -8.80 -12.57 5.28
C ARG A 83 -7.55 -13.34 4.89
N GLY A 84 -6.56 -13.39 5.76
CA GLY A 84 -5.30 -14.02 5.39
C GLY A 84 -4.19 -13.85 6.41
N PHE A 85 -3.00 -14.22 6.00
CA PHE A 85 -1.80 -14.11 6.80
C PHE A 85 -0.56 -14.03 5.91
N SER A 86 0.54 -13.50 6.45
CA SER A 86 1.85 -13.71 5.86
C SER A 86 2.61 -14.77 6.65
N ALA A 87 3.43 -15.55 5.96
CA ALA A 87 4.21 -16.60 6.59
C ALA A 87 5.50 -16.90 5.85
N ARG A 88 6.46 -17.45 6.61
CA ARG A 88 7.64 -18.10 6.06
C ARG A 88 7.41 -19.60 5.87
N MET A 89 7.74 -20.10 4.68
CA MET A 89 7.68 -21.52 4.36
C MET A 89 8.55 -21.87 3.15
N ASP A 90 8.83 -23.15 2.95
CA ASP A 90 9.51 -23.65 1.74
C ASP A 90 8.66 -23.39 0.47
N PRO A 91 9.25 -23.05 -0.69
CA PRO A 91 8.49 -22.83 -1.93
C PRO A 91 7.62 -24.02 -2.37
N THR A 92 8.02 -25.26 -2.09
CA THR A 92 7.22 -26.45 -2.40
C THR A 92 5.96 -26.49 -1.54
N ARG A 93 6.08 -26.11 -0.26
CA ARG A 93 4.93 -26.02 0.66
C ARG A 93 4.00 -24.88 0.27
N ALA A 94 4.54 -23.73 -0.13
CA ALA A 94 3.75 -22.63 -0.66
C ALA A 94 2.94 -23.08 -1.89
N LYS A 95 3.56 -23.76 -2.86
CA LYS A 95 2.84 -24.29 -4.03
C LYS A 95 1.73 -25.27 -3.64
N ARG A 96 1.97 -26.16 -2.69
CA ARG A 96 0.93 -27.08 -2.20
C ARG A 96 -0.20 -26.35 -1.46
N MET A 97 0.13 -25.33 -0.67
CA MET A 97 -0.84 -24.49 0.01
C MET A 97 -1.68 -23.69 -0.99
N ALA A 98 -1.11 -23.26 -2.12
CA ALA A 98 -1.85 -22.58 -3.18
C ALA A 98 -2.93 -23.47 -3.84
N ALA A 99 -2.92 -24.78 -3.61
CA ALA A 99 -3.96 -25.71 -4.03
C ALA A 99 -4.98 -26.05 -2.91
N ASP A 100 -4.82 -25.51 -1.69
CA ASP A 100 -5.75 -25.74 -0.58
C ASP A 100 -7.15 -25.16 -0.90
N PRO A 101 -8.25 -25.89 -0.62
CA PRO A 101 -9.60 -25.42 -0.92
C PRO A 101 -10.00 -24.12 -0.21
N ASP A 102 -9.37 -23.73 0.89
CA ASP A 102 -9.67 -22.50 1.62
C ASP A 102 -8.78 -21.32 1.18
N VAL A 103 -7.72 -21.59 0.41
CA VAL A 103 -6.79 -20.56 -0.08
C VAL A 103 -7.30 -20.00 -1.40
N ALA A 104 -7.46 -18.67 -1.46
CA ALA A 104 -7.84 -17.95 -2.67
C ALA A 104 -6.62 -17.65 -3.55
N SER A 105 -5.52 -17.23 -2.94
CA SER A 105 -4.27 -16.94 -3.65
C SER A 105 -3.09 -16.92 -2.70
N ILE A 106 -1.91 -17.21 -3.25
CA ILE A 106 -0.63 -16.96 -2.58
C ILE A 106 0.22 -16.08 -3.48
N GLU A 107 0.77 -15.02 -2.91
CA GLU A 107 1.74 -14.14 -3.58
C GLU A 107 3.05 -14.11 -2.81
N THR A 108 4.17 -13.93 -3.52
CA THR A 108 5.45 -13.66 -2.88
C THR A 108 5.42 -12.28 -2.22
N VAL A 109 6.03 -12.17 -1.03
CA VAL A 109 6.33 -10.85 -0.46
C VAL A 109 7.41 -10.20 -1.31
N ARG A 110 7.20 -8.93 -1.66
CA ARG A 110 8.14 -8.15 -2.48
C ARG A 110 8.66 -6.95 -1.71
N SER A 111 9.80 -6.45 -2.15
CA SER A 111 10.46 -5.27 -1.60
C SER A 111 9.85 -3.99 -2.18
N MET A 112 9.03 -3.30 -1.40
CA MET A 112 8.49 -1.98 -1.74
C MET A 112 9.50 -0.88 -1.45
N ARG A 113 9.43 0.26 -2.14
CA ARG A 113 10.33 1.40 -1.94
C ARG A 113 9.61 2.69 -1.56
N THR A 114 10.18 3.47 -0.63
CA THR A 114 9.98 4.93 -0.57
C THR A 114 11.00 5.59 -1.48
N ASP A 115 10.58 6.04 -2.65
CA ASP A 115 11.48 6.70 -3.60
C ASP A 115 11.61 8.20 -3.26
N ALA A 116 12.21 8.53 -2.13
CA ALA A 116 12.49 9.91 -1.75
C ALA A 116 13.98 10.11 -1.47
N ALA A 117 14.49 11.27 -1.88
CA ALA A 117 15.81 11.71 -1.47
C ALA A 117 15.82 11.92 0.05
N THR A 118 16.92 11.56 0.72
CA THR A 118 17.20 11.96 2.11
C THR A 118 16.99 13.47 2.27
N PRO A 119 16.53 13.95 3.44
CA PRO A 119 16.29 15.38 3.63
C PRO A 119 17.57 16.13 3.29
N SER A 120 17.49 16.97 2.27
CA SER A 120 18.56 17.91 1.98
C SER A 120 18.52 19.02 3.05
N THR A 121 19.72 19.53 3.35
CA THR A 121 20.08 20.61 4.29
C THR A 121 18.94 21.48 4.83
N PRO A 122 19.03 21.94 6.10
CA PRO A 122 18.09 22.91 6.67
C PRO A 122 17.79 24.05 5.71
N SER A 123 16.51 24.20 5.36
CA SER A 123 16.09 25.23 4.41
C SER A 123 15.49 26.41 5.16
N ALA A 124 16.04 27.59 4.91
CA ALA A 124 15.49 28.86 5.39
C ALA A 124 14.39 29.41 4.47
N VAL A 125 14.08 28.73 3.36
CA VAL A 125 13.08 29.16 2.37
C VAL A 125 11.69 28.67 2.81
N PRO A 126 10.65 29.52 2.81
CA PRO A 126 9.27 29.09 3.02
C PRO A 126 8.87 28.03 1.99
N SER A 127 8.12 27.01 2.41
CA SER A 127 7.61 26.00 1.48
C SER A 127 6.66 26.64 0.48
N TRP A 128 7.00 26.58 -0.80
CA TRP A 128 6.24 27.18 -1.90
C TRP A 128 4.93 26.42 -2.21
N GLY A 129 4.80 25.19 -1.73
CA GLY A 129 3.67 24.32 -2.07
C GLY A 129 2.32 24.87 -1.59
N LEU A 130 2.28 25.49 -0.41
CA LEU A 130 1.07 26.12 0.13
C LEU A 130 0.62 27.32 -0.71
N ASP A 131 1.57 28.17 -1.08
CA ASP A 131 1.37 29.30 -1.99
C ASP A 131 0.86 28.80 -3.34
N ARG A 132 1.50 27.79 -3.93
CA ARG A 132 1.06 27.29 -5.23
C ARG A 132 -0.39 26.78 -5.21
N ILE A 133 -0.81 26.04 -4.19
CA ILE A 133 -2.13 25.38 -4.22
C ILE A 133 -3.28 26.33 -3.86
N ASN A 134 -3.03 27.53 -3.33
CA ASN A 134 -4.09 28.50 -3.01
C ASN A 134 -4.39 29.50 -4.15
N GLN A 135 -3.51 29.55 -5.17
CA GLN A 135 -3.68 30.36 -6.38
C GLN A 135 -3.83 29.50 -7.65
N ARG A 136 -4.32 30.11 -8.75
CA ARG A 136 -4.49 29.41 -10.03
C ARG A 136 -3.33 29.64 -11.01
N ASP A 137 -2.83 30.86 -11.08
CA ASP A 137 -1.86 31.29 -12.10
C ASP A 137 -0.53 31.67 -11.45
N LEU A 138 0.60 31.31 -12.07
CA LEU A 138 1.91 31.88 -11.74
C LEU A 138 2.00 33.36 -12.19
N PRO A 139 2.90 34.18 -11.61
CA PRO A 139 3.91 33.84 -10.61
C PRO A 139 3.32 33.63 -9.20
N LEU A 140 4.07 32.92 -8.34
CA LEU A 140 3.77 32.80 -6.90
C LEU A 140 3.70 34.20 -6.26
N ASP A 141 2.70 34.44 -5.42
CA ASP A 141 2.46 35.75 -4.80
C ASP A 141 2.94 35.86 -3.35
N GLY A 142 3.43 34.76 -2.77
CA GLY A 142 3.93 34.68 -1.40
C GLY A 142 2.83 34.46 -0.36
N ASP A 143 1.57 34.30 -0.77
CA ASP A 143 0.45 34.06 0.13
C ASP A 143 0.37 32.56 0.47
N ALA A 144 0.58 32.19 1.73
CA ALA A 144 0.39 30.82 2.22
C ALA A 144 -0.90 30.64 3.03
N THR A 145 -1.91 31.49 2.78
CA THR A 145 -3.22 31.43 3.43
C THR A 145 -3.88 30.09 3.14
N ARG A 146 -4.53 29.58 4.19
CA ARG A 146 -5.20 28.28 4.23
C ARG A 146 -6.61 28.47 4.73
N GLN A 147 -7.47 27.56 4.30
CA GLN A 147 -8.86 27.53 4.71
C GLN A 147 -8.98 27.36 6.24
N ALA A 148 -9.87 28.16 6.84
CA ALA A 148 -9.90 28.38 8.29
C ALA A 148 -10.24 27.13 9.11
N ASP A 149 -10.98 26.18 8.54
CA ASP A 149 -11.30 24.88 9.15
C ASP A 149 -10.06 23.96 9.24
N GLY A 150 -9.12 24.08 8.31
CA GLY A 150 -7.78 23.49 8.38
C GLY A 150 -7.75 21.98 8.63
N GLY A 151 -8.80 21.23 8.26
CA GLY A 151 -8.90 19.79 8.54
C GLY A 151 -9.32 19.42 9.97
N ALA A 152 -9.90 20.37 10.72
CA ALA A 152 -10.37 20.12 12.08
C ALA A 152 -11.35 18.93 12.14
N GLY A 153 -11.12 18.02 13.09
CA GLY A 153 -11.95 16.82 13.27
C GLY A 153 -11.59 15.64 12.38
N VAL A 154 -10.65 15.80 11.44
CA VAL A 154 -10.18 14.71 10.56
C VAL A 154 -8.90 14.08 11.11
N THR A 155 -8.77 12.77 10.94
CA THR A 155 -7.57 12.01 11.30
C THR A 155 -6.80 11.60 10.04
N ALA A 156 -5.54 12.04 9.94
CA ALA A 156 -4.63 11.64 8.88
C ALA A 156 -3.70 10.52 9.34
N TYR A 157 -3.79 9.37 8.69
CA TYR A 157 -2.91 8.23 8.90
C TYR A 157 -1.72 8.30 7.94
N VAL A 158 -0.51 8.22 8.49
CA VAL A 158 0.74 8.27 7.71
C VAL A 158 1.38 6.89 7.77
N LEU A 159 1.26 6.12 6.69
CA LEU A 159 1.89 4.80 6.55
C LEU A 159 3.28 4.99 5.96
N ASP A 160 4.30 5.05 6.83
CA ASP A 160 5.64 5.49 6.42
C ASP A 160 6.75 4.97 7.39
N THR A 161 7.86 5.69 7.54
CA THR A 161 8.97 5.39 8.46
C THR A 161 8.67 5.68 9.93
N GLY A 162 7.47 6.16 10.23
CA GLY A 162 7.05 6.69 11.54
C GLY A 162 6.88 8.21 11.51
N VAL A 163 6.49 8.82 12.62
CA VAL A 163 6.43 10.30 12.76
C VAL A 163 7.12 10.72 14.06
N ARG A 164 7.95 11.77 14.03
CA ARG A 164 8.47 12.39 15.24
C ARG A 164 7.33 13.11 15.97
N LEU A 165 6.65 12.41 16.87
CA LEU A 165 5.40 12.86 17.49
C LEU A 165 5.57 14.14 18.32
N THR A 166 6.76 14.37 18.85
CA THR A 166 7.11 15.53 19.70
C THR A 166 7.42 16.80 18.93
N HIS A 167 7.49 16.75 17.59
CA HIS A 167 7.86 17.91 16.80
C HIS A 167 6.87 19.05 16.96
N ASP A 168 7.38 20.27 17.12
CA ASP A 168 6.60 21.49 17.32
C ASP A 168 5.58 21.79 16.22
N GLU A 169 5.75 21.21 15.03
CA GLU A 169 4.80 21.36 13.92
C GLU A 169 3.46 20.70 14.22
N PHE A 170 3.43 19.70 15.12
CA PHE A 170 2.22 18.96 15.41
C PHE A 170 1.47 19.45 16.64
N GLU A 171 2.10 20.23 17.54
CA GLU A 171 1.45 20.81 18.72
C GLU A 171 0.65 19.78 19.55
N GLY A 172 1.19 18.55 19.66
CA GLY A 172 0.54 17.43 20.34
C GLY A 172 -0.59 16.73 19.58
N ARG A 173 -0.83 17.09 18.30
CA ARG A 173 -1.84 16.45 17.43
C ARG A 173 -1.36 15.15 16.78
N ALA A 174 -0.06 14.84 16.84
CA ALA A 174 0.51 13.60 16.35
C ALA A 174 0.51 12.53 17.45
N THR A 175 0.07 11.32 17.11
CA THR A 175 0.00 10.18 18.02
C THR A 175 0.54 8.92 17.36
N SER A 176 0.98 7.97 18.18
CA SER A 176 1.39 6.65 17.70
C SER A 176 0.18 5.77 17.40
N GLY A 177 0.20 5.09 16.25
CA GLY A 177 -0.73 4.02 15.92
C GLY A 177 -0.12 2.65 16.23
N TRP A 178 0.67 2.13 15.30
CA TRP A 178 1.37 0.85 15.45
C TRP A 178 2.65 0.83 14.62
N ASP A 179 3.66 0.14 15.14
CA ASP A 179 4.91 -0.14 14.45
C ASP A 179 4.95 -1.60 13.97
N PHE A 180 4.91 -1.78 12.66
CA PHE A 180 5.03 -3.10 12.02
C PHE A 180 6.47 -3.54 11.77
N VAL A 181 7.45 -2.66 11.95
CA VAL A 181 8.88 -2.94 11.87
C VAL A 181 9.36 -3.63 13.14
N ASP A 182 9.14 -2.98 14.29
CA ASP A 182 9.59 -3.47 15.59
C ASP A 182 8.48 -4.24 16.35
N ASN A 183 7.26 -4.22 15.82
CA ASN A 183 6.08 -4.94 16.31
C ASN A 183 5.64 -4.50 17.71
N ASP A 184 5.48 -3.19 17.89
CA ASP A 184 5.10 -2.57 19.15
C ASP A 184 4.17 -1.34 18.90
N PRO A 185 3.64 -0.68 19.95
CA PRO A 185 2.74 0.45 19.78
C PRO A 185 3.47 1.80 19.57
N ASP A 186 4.77 1.83 19.31
CA ASP A 186 5.58 3.05 19.13
C ASP A 186 6.02 3.26 17.67
N ALA A 187 5.17 3.93 16.89
CA ALA A 187 5.43 4.32 15.51
C ALA A 187 6.23 5.63 15.39
N SER A 188 7.10 5.93 16.36
CA SER A 188 7.96 7.11 16.30
C SER A 188 8.96 7.03 15.15
N ASP A 189 9.22 8.16 14.50
CA ASP A 189 10.17 8.23 13.39
C ASP A 189 11.61 8.23 13.89
N ALA A 190 12.44 7.40 13.28
CA ALA A 190 13.89 7.42 13.46
C ALA A 190 14.63 7.62 12.13
N CYS A 191 13.92 7.93 11.03
CA CYS A 191 14.47 7.96 9.68
C CYS A 191 14.18 9.25 8.90
N GLY A 192 13.03 9.90 9.12
CA GLY A 192 12.76 11.27 8.66
C GLY A 192 11.72 11.45 7.56
N HIS A 193 11.46 10.43 6.75
CA HIS A 193 10.56 10.56 5.62
C HIS A 193 9.11 10.76 6.09
N GLY A 194 8.64 9.93 7.02
CA GLY A 194 7.28 10.03 7.56
C GLY A 194 7.03 11.31 8.34
N THR A 195 8.03 11.84 9.07
CA THR A 195 7.94 13.16 9.71
C THR A 195 7.76 14.30 8.69
N HIS A 196 8.46 14.25 7.56
CA HIS A 196 8.34 15.25 6.49
C HIS A 196 6.97 15.19 5.80
N VAL A 197 6.53 13.96 5.48
CA VAL A 197 5.18 13.68 4.95
C VAL A 197 4.11 14.21 5.92
N ALA A 198 4.18 13.86 7.20
CA ALA A 198 3.23 14.30 8.21
C ALA A 198 3.18 15.83 8.38
N GLY A 199 4.34 16.49 8.34
CA GLY A 199 4.42 17.96 8.35
C GLY A 199 3.76 18.61 7.14
N THR A 200 3.88 17.99 5.96
CA THR A 200 3.24 18.47 4.72
C THR A 200 1.71 18.28 4.78
N VAL A 201 1.24 17.20 5.42
CA VAL A 201 -0.21 17.01 5.65
C VAL A 201 -0.75 18.04 6.63
N ALA A 202 -0.18 18.13 7.84
CA ALA A 202 -0.84 18.80 8.98
C ALA A 202 0.09 19.54 9.95
N GLY A 203 1.32 19.87 9.55
CA GLY A 203 2.18 20.78 10.29
C GLY A 203 1.55 22.17 10.45
N LYS A 204 1.76 22.84 11.58
CA LYS A 204 1.23 24.19 11.83
C LYS A 204 1.74 25.21 10.81
N THR A 205 3.00 25.08 10.40
CA THR A 205 3.68 25.99 9.49
C THR A 205 3.57 25.48 8.06
N PHE A 206 3.91 24.21 7.84
CA PHE A 206 4.07 23.63 6.49
C PHE A 206 2.82 22.89 5.97
N GLY A 207 1.90 22.53 6.86
CA GLY A 207 0.80 21.63 6.54
C GLY A 207 -0.36 22.31 5.83
N VAL A 208 -0.93 21.60 4.84
CA VAL A 208 -2.18 22.01 4.17
C VAL A 208 -3.37 21.97 5.14
N ALA A 209 -3.40 21.00 6.07
CA ALA A 209 -4.46 20.79 7.05
C ALA A 209 -3.95 20.99 8.50
N PRO A 210 -3.59 22.22 8.92
CA PRO A 210 -2.90 22.48 10.20
C PRO A 210 -3.73 22.17 11.46
N LYS A 211 -5.00 21.77 11.34
CA LYS A 211 -5.89 21.39 12.46
C LYS A 211 -6.28 19.91 12.43
N ALA A 212 -5.83 19.14 11.44
CA ALA A 212 -6.01 17.70 11.41
C ALA A 212 -5.14 17.01 12.49
N LYS A 213 -5.58 15.83 12.93
CA LYS A 213 -4.79 14.94 13.79
C LYS A 213 -3.92 14.04 12.92
N ILE A 214 -2.76 13.64 13.42
CA ILE A 214 -1.88 12.69 12.76
C ILE A 214 -1.80 11.40 13.57
N VAL A 215 -1.90 10.25 12.91
CA VAL A 215 -1.61 8.94 13.48
C VAL A 215 -0.50 8.30 12.67
N ALA A 216 0.63 8.04 13.31
CA ALA A 216 1.77 7.38 12.71
C ALA A 216 1.54 5.87 12.60
N VAL A 217 1.78 5.29 11.43
CA VAL A 217 1.76 3.85 11.20
C VAL A 217 3.09 3.48 10.56
N ARG A 218 4.01 2.94 11.36
CA ARG A 218 5.37 2.67 10.90
C ARG A 218 5.39 1.33 10.18
N VAL A 219 5.65 1.38 8.88
CA VAL A 219 5.70 0.20 8.00
C VAL A 219 7.06 0.03 7.35
N GLN A 220 7.97 1.00 7.47
CA GLN A 220 9.30 0.97 6.89
C GLN A 220 10.43 1.15 7.93
N PRO A 221 11.44 0.26 7.95
CA PRO A 221 12.61 0.40 8.82
C PRO A 221 13.55 1.54 8.40
N CYS A 222 14.35 2.02 9.34
CA CYS A 222 15.41 2.99 9.06
C CYS A 222 16.63 2.36 8.39
N GLY A 223 17.47 3.21 7.78
CA GLY A 223 18.71 2.79 7.13
C GLY A 223 18.52 2.11 5.78
N THR A 224 17.27 2.05 5.28
CA THR A 224 16.92 1.51 3.97
C THR A 224 15.74 2.29 3.40
N THR A 225 15.65 2.31 2.07
CA THR A 225 14.47 2.82 1.34
C THR A 225 13.49 1.71 1.01
N VAL A 226 13.71 0.50 1.54
CA VAL A 226 12.97 -0.71 1.19
C VAL A 226 12.20 -1.27 2.38
N THR A 227 10.96 -1.69 2.16
CA THR A 227 10.16 -2.42 3.14
C THR A 227 9.42 -3.63 2.52
N PRO A 228 9.21 -4.73 3.25
CA PRO A 228 8.39 -5.85 2.77
C PRO A 228 6.92 -5.45 2.54
N SER A 229 6.34 -5.88 1.41
CA SER A 229 4.94 -5.57 1.05
C SER A 229 3.92 -6.05 2.08
N ASP A 230 4.22 -7.11 2.80
CA ASP A 230 3.35 -7.67 3.84
C ASP A 230 3.32 -6.81 5.12
N SER A 231 4.35 -5.97 5.34
CA SER A 231 4.39 -4.92 6.37
C SER A 231 3.44 -3.78 6.02
N VAL A 232 3.49 -3.31 4.76
CA VAL A 232 2.61 -2.24 4.26
C VAL A 232 1.15 -2.70 4.28
N LEU A 233 0.89 -3.93 3.83
CA LEU A 233 -0.43 -4.56 3.91
C LEU A 233 -0.95 -4.61 5.36
N ALA A 234 -0.09 -4.94 6.34
CA ALA A 234 -0.48 -4.92 7.75
C ALA A 234 -0.85 -3.52 8.25
N GLY A 235 -0.12 -2.49 7.81
CA GLY A 235 -0.45 -1.09 8.07
C GLY A 235 -1.82 -0.71 7.52
N VAL A 236 -2.13 -1.10 6.28
CA VAL A 236 -3.45 -0.86 5.65
C VAL A 236 -4.56 -1.58 6.42
N ASP A 237 -4.34 -2.84 6.81
CA ASP A 237 -5.29 -3.62 7.62
C ASP A 237 -5.55 -2.96 8.98
N TRP A 238 -4.50 -2.51 9.66
CA TRP A 238 -4.61 -1.86 10.96
C TRP A 238 -5.31 -0.51 10.89
N VAL A 239 -5.01 0.31 9.89
CA VAL A 239 -5.72 1.58 9.67
C VAL A 239 -7.20 1.33 9.47
N THR A 240 -7.56 0.35 8.63
CA THR A 240 -8.96 -0.05 8.41
C THR A 240 -9.66 -0.47 9.70
N ALA A 241 -8.98 -1.24 10.56
CA ALA A 241 -9.55 -1.70 11.83
C ALA A 241 -9.70 -0.58 12.89
N ASN A 242 -8.84 0.44 12.85
CA ASN A 242 -8.67 1.41 13.95
C ASN A 242 -9.04 2.85 13.58
N ALA A 243 -9.45 3.10 12.33
CA ALA A 243 -9.73 4.42 11.80
C ALA A 243 -10.71 5.22 12.67
N LYS A 244 -10.38 6.50 12.90
CA LYS A 244 -11.28 7.50 13.48
C LYS A 244 -11.75 8.41 12.37
N HIS A 245 -12.99 8.20 11.91
CA HIS A 245 -13.59 8.97 10.81
C HIS A 245 -14.01 10.37 11.25
N PRO A 246 -13.99 11.36 10.33
CA PRO A 246 -13.49 11.26 8.95
C PRO A 246 -11.97 11.02 8.90
N ALA A 247 -11.52 10.24 7.93
CA ALA A 247 -10.14 9.76 7.87
C ALA A 247 -9.55 9.88 6.47
N VAL A 248 -8.27 10.27 6.42
CA VAL A 248 -7.43 10.20 5.22
C VAL A 248 -6.21 9.33 5.52
N ALA A 249 -5.66 8.66 4.53
CA ALA A 249 -4.43 7.91 4.64
C ALA A 249 -3.46 8.29 3.51
N ASN A 250 -2.23 8.62 3.87
CA ASN A 250 -1.16 8.85 2.89
C ASN A 250 -0.23 7.63 2.85
N MET A 251 0.09 7.17 1.64
CA MET A 251 1.05 6.10 1.42
C MET A 251 1.99 6.44 0.26
N SER A 252 3.26 6.64 0.59
CA SER A 252 4.31 7.08 -0.35
C SER A 252 5.28 5.94 -0.67
N LEU A 253 4.74 4.76 -0.98
CA LEU A 253 5.44 3.48 -1.12
C LEU A 253 4.94 2.71 -2.34
N GLY A 254 5.84 2.09 -3.11
CA GLY A 254 5.42 1.28 -4.25
C GLY A 254 6.50 0.38 -4.83
N TYR A 255 6.12 -0.43 -5.81
CA TYR A 255 7.07 -1.21 -6.65
C TYR A 255 6.46 -1.57 -8.02
N PRO A 256 7.28 -1.94 -9.02
CA PRO A 256 6.79 -2.31 -10.35
C PRO A 256 5.97 -3.61 -10.35
N GLY A 257 4.84 -3.61 -11.03
CA GLY A 257 3.92 -4.73 -11.19
C GLY A 257 2.68 -4.61 -10.31
N SER A 258 2.08 -5.74 -9.98
CA SER A 258 0.83 -5.83 -9.23
C SER A 258 0.98 -6.61 -7.93
N SER A 259 0.13 -6.29 -6.95
CA SER A 259 -0.09 -7.08 -5.74
C SER A 259 -1.59 -7.21 -5.53
N PRO A 260 -2.23 -8.28 -6.01
CA PRO A 260 -3.64 -8.49 -5.77
C PRO A 260 -4.02 -8.39 -4.28
N ALA A 261 -3.17 -8.86 -3.35
CA ALA A 261 -3.47 -8.76 -1.93
C ALA A 261 -3.43 -7.30 -1.42
N LEU A 262 -2.35 -6.55 -1.70
CA LEU A 262 -2.24 -5.15 -1.26
C LEU A 262 -3.26 -4.25 -1.96
N GLU A 263 -3.44 -4.40 -3.27
CA GLU A 263 -4.42 -3.62 -4.03
C GLU A 263 -5.84 -3.85 -3.49
N ASN A 264 -6.23 -5.10 -3.25
CA ASN A 264 -7.54 -5.40 -2.67
C ASN A 264 -7.66 -4.89 -1.24
N ALA A 265 -6.58 -4.92 -0.47
CA ALA A 265 -6.61 -4.36 0.89
C ALA A 265 -6.82 -2.84 0.87
N VAL A 266 -6.13 -2.12 -0.01
CA VAL A 266 -6.33 -0.68 -0.21
C VAL A 266 -7.75 -0.39 -0.69
N ARG A 267 -8.27 -1.11 -1.69
CA ARG A 267 -9.66 -0.95 -2.17
C ARG A 267 -10.68 -1.16 -1.06
N ARG A 268 -10.51 -2.20 -0.23
CA ARG A 268 -11.41 -2.49 0.90
C ARG A 268 -11.28 -1.47 2.03
N SER A 269 -10.08 -0.95 2.28
CA SER A 269 -9.86 0.17 3.21
C SER A 269 -10.57 1.44 2.73
N ILE A 270 -10.48 1.76 1.44
CA ILE A 270 -11.20 2.88 0.83
C ILE A 270 -12.71 2.67 0.94
N ALA A 271 -13.22 1.47 0.61
CA ALA A 271 -14.63 1.14 0.76
C ALA A 271 -15.16 1.24 2.20
N SER A 272 -14.27 1.22 3.21
CA SER A 272 -14.63 1.47 4.61
C SER A 272 -14.81 2.96 4.96
N GLY A 273 -14.58 3.87 4.02
CA GLY A 273 -14.77 5.31 4.18
C GLY A 273 -13.48 6.08 4.50
N ILE A 274 -12.32 5.55 4.12
CA ILE A 274 -11.01 6.20 4.30
C ILE A 274 -10.51 6.68 2.95
N THR A 275 -10.25 7.98 2.79
CA THR A 275 -9.69 8.50 1.54
C THR A 275 -8.19 8.24 1.48
N TYR A 276 -7.70 7.52 0.46
CA TYR A 276 -6.28 7.26 0.27
C TYR A 276 -5.66 8.21 -0.76
N THR A 277 -4.51 8.76 -0.42
CA THR A 277 -3.62 9.45 -1.35
C THR A 277 -2.33 8.65 -1.51
N ILE A 278 -1.96 8.36 -2.76
CA ILE A 278 -0.86 7.47 -3.10
C ILE A 278 0.12 8.21 -4.02
N ALA A 279 1.40 8.14 -3.71
CA ALA A 279 2.44 8.68 -4.58
C ALA A 279 2.46 7.91 -5.92
N ALA A 280 2.47 8.62 -7.05
CA ALA A 280 2.48 7.97 -8.37
C ALA A 280 3.77 7.16 -8.62
N GLY A 281 4.91 7.60 -8.05
CA GLY A 281 6.24 7.00 -8.21
C GLY A 281 7.22 7.88 -8.99
N ASN A 282 8.52 7.56 -8.94
CA ASN A 282 9.63 8.46 -9.35
C ASN A 282 10.63 7.81 -10.34
N PHE A 283 10.16 7.01 -11.31
CA PHE A 283 10.99 6.34 -12.34
C PHE A 283 10.66 6.73 -13.79
N PHE A 284 9.85 7.75 -14.02
CA PHE A 284 9.41 8.21 -15.34
C PHE A 284 8.71 7.13 -16.19
N VAL A 285 7.84 6.33 -15.58
CA VAL A 285 7.04 5.30 -16.26
C VAL A 285 5.53 5.51 -16.03
N PRO A 286 4.64 4.81 -16.77
CA PRO A 286 3.22 4.88 -16.49
C PRO A 286 2.90 4.40 -15.07
N ALA A 287 2.18 5.21 -14.30
CA ALA A 287 1.82 4.92 -12.90
C ALA A 287 1.06 3.59 -12.75
N CYS A 288 0.27 3.20 -13.75
CA CYS A 288 -0.45 1.93 -13.77
C CYS A 288 0.45 0.69 -13.74
N THR A 289 1.75 0.83 -14.04
CA THR A 289 2.70 -0.28 -13.97
C THR A 289 3.26 -0.48 -12.56
N PHE A 290 2.78 0.26 -11.56
CA PHE A 290 3.20 0.19 -10.17
C PHE A 290 2.02 -0.07 -9.24
N THR A 291 2.26 -0.88 -8.21
CA THR A 291 1.32 -1.05 -7.09
C THR A 291 1.82 -0.24 -5.89
N PRO A 292 0.95 0.42 -5.12
CA PRO A 292 -0.53 0.47 -5.26
C PRO A 292 -1.03 1.64 -6.12
N ALA A 293 -0.17 2.33 -6.87
CA ALA A 293 -0.55 3.44 -7.77
C ALA A 293 -1.52 3.02 -8.91
N ASN A 294 -1.75 1.73 -9.10
CA ASN A 294 -2.74 1.16 -10.02
C ASN A 294 -4.14 0.99 -9.41
N VAL A 295 -4.35 1.35 -8.13
CA VAL A 295 -5.67 1.33 -7.48
C VAL A 295 -6.44 2.60 -7.83
N ARG A 296 -7.48 2.46 -8.66
CA ARG A 296 -8.24 3.59 -9.23
C ARG A 296 -9.13 4.32 -8.22
N GLU A 297 -9.49 3.63 -7.15
CA GLU A 297 -10.30 4.17 -6.06
C GLU A 297 -9.51 5.09 -5.13
N ALA A 298 -8.17 5.07 -5.22
CA ALA A 298 -7.29 6.00 -4.51
C ALA A 298 -7.05 7.26 -5.35
N ILE A 299 -6.56 8.33 -4.70
CA ILE A 299 -6.10 9.53 -5.39
C ILE A 299 -4.59 9.41 -5.61
N VAL A 300 -4.18 9.16 -6.85
CA VAL A 300 -2.79 8.94 -7.24
C VAL A 300 -2.18 10.25 -7.72
N VAL A 301 -1.06 10.63 -7.09
CA VAL A 301 -0.54 12.01 -7.17
C VAL A 301 0.82 12.06 -7.86
N ALA A 302 0.89 12.80 -8.95
CA ALA A 302 2.12 13.10 -9.67
C ALA A 302 2.81 14.38 -9.15
N ASN A 303 4.11 14.50 -9.45
CA ASN A 303 4.95 15.57 -8.92
C ASN A 303 5.09 16.74 -9.90
N SER A 304 4.75 17.95 -9.43
CA SER A 304 5.03 19.21 -10.10
C SER A 304 6.07 20.05 -9.36
N ASN A 305 6.83 20.84 -10.12
CA ASN A 305 7.80 21.81 -9.59
C ASN A 305 7.25 23.25 -9.61
N GLN A 306 8.05 24.21 -9.10
CA GLN A 306 7.69 25.63 -8.96
C GLN A 306 7.35 26.35 -10.28
N LYS A 307 7.66 25.75 -11.44
CA LYS A 307 7.41 26.33 -12.77
C LYS A 307 6.14 25.79 -13.42
N ASP A 308 5.34 25.03 -12.66
CA ASP A 308 4.25 24.22 -13.19
C ASP A 308 4.72 23.21 -14.25
N ASP A 309 5.91 22.65 -14.13
CA ASP A 309 6.32 21.50 -14.94
C ASP A 309 6.20 20.20 -14.13
N ARG A 310 5.86 19.10 -14.79
CA ARG A 310 6.04 17.76 -14.21
C ARG A 310 7.52 17.55 -13.87
N ALA A 311 7.81 17.09 -12.65
CA ALA A 311 9.16 16.68 -12.27
C ALA A 311 9.64 15.54 -13.18
N ALA A 312 10.90 15.58 -13.64
CA ALA A 312 11.39 14.72 -14.71
C ALA A 312 11.17 13.22 -14.42
N GLU A 313 11.39 12.82 -13.17
CA GLU A 313 11.27 11.48 -12.62
C GLU A 313 9.83 11.05 -12.31
N SER A 314 8.86 11.98 -12.22
CA SER A 314 7.48 11.65 -11.85
C SER A 314 6.85 10.65 -12.81
N HIS A 315 6.17 9.65 -12.27
CA HIS A 315 5.26 8.81 -13.06
C HIS A 315 4.13 9.64 -13.67
N TRP A 316 3.52 9.07 -14.70
CA TRP A 316 2.54 9.72 -15.56
C TRP A 316 1.48 8.73 -16.05
N GLY A 317 0.54 9.18 -16.87
CA GLY A 317 -0.47 8.35 -17.51
C GLY A 317 -1.81 8.37 -16.80
N ASP A 318 -2.69 7.49 -17.23
CA ASP A 318 -4.12 7.52 -16.91
C ASP A 318 -4.43 7.08 -15.47
N CYS A 319 -3.52 6.39 -14.77
CA CYS A 319 -3.67 6.11 -13.33
C CYS A 319 -3.35 7.30 -12.44
N VAL A 320 -2.80 8.40 -12.96
CA VAL A 320 -2.63 9.64 -12.18
C VAL A 320 -3.95 10.40 -12.17
N ASP A 321 -4.38 10.87 -11.00
CA ASP A 321 -5.58 11.70 -10.87
C ASP A 321 -5.27 13.19 -11.01
N LEU A 322 -4.18 13.64 -10.39
CA LEU A 322 -3.75 15.04 -10.41
C LEU A 322 -2.27 15.20 -10.03
N PHE A 323 -1.75 16.40 -10.26
CA PHE A 323 -0.42 16.85 -9.84
C PHE A 323 -0.52 17.69 -8.57
N ALA A 324 0.51 17.62 -7.73
CA ALA A 324 0.68 18.54 -6.61
C ALA A 324 2.17 18.89 -6.40
N PRO A 325 2.47 20.02 -5.73
CA PRO A 325 3.84 20.42 -5.41
C PRO A 325 4.63 19.29 -4.75
N GLY A 326 5.74 18.89 -5.34
CA GLY A 326 6.58 17.81 -4.80
C GLY A 326 8.08 17.97 -5.03
N THR A 327 8.54 19.04 -5.70
CA THR A 327 9.97 19.35 -5.82
C THR A 327 10.36 20.44 -4.84
N ASP A 328 11.43 20.21 -4.08
CA ASP A 328 12.02 21.10 -3.08
C ASP A 328 10.99 21.60 -2.06
N ILE A 329 10.17 20.67 -1.55
CA ILE A 329 9.16 20.94 -0.54
C ILE A 329 9.81 20.95 0.83
N VAL A 330 9.68 22.08 1.53
CA VAL A 330 10.19 22.24 2.90
C VAL A 330 9.11 21.78 3.89
N SER A 331 9.50 20.92 4.83
CA SER A 331 8.65 20.43 5.91
C SER A 331 9.50 20.02 7.12
N SER A 332 8.85 19.58 8.20
CA SER A 332 9.49 19.05 9.41
C SER A 332 10.43 17.88 9.13
N THR A 333 11.53 17.77 9.86
CA THR A 333 12.41 16.60 9.81
C THR A 333 12.47 15.91 11.16
N PHE A 334 12.98 14.68 11.20
CA PHE A 334 13.13 13.95 12.46
C PHE A 334 14.34 14.38 13.31
N ALA A 335 15.20 15.30 12.85
CA ALA A 335 16.49 15.58 13.50
C ALA A 335 16.34 16.18 14.91
N ASP A 336 15.50 17.22 15.05
CA ASP A 336 15.08 17.82 16.33
C ASP A 336 13.61 18.28 16.25
N ASP A 337 13.03 18.75 17.37
CA ASP A 337 11.61 19.14 17.44
C ASP A 337 11.29 20.44 16.69
N HIS A 338 12.28 21.11 16.10
CA HIS A 338 12.16 22.38 15.40
C HIS A 338 12.71 22.32 13.96
N SER A 339 13.40 21.24 13.61
CA SER A 339 14.14 21.10 12.37
C SER A 339 13.24 21.03 11.13
N SER A 340 13.62 21.73 10.07
CA SER A 340 12.96 21.67 8.76
C SER A 340 13.98 21.35 7.66
N GLY A 341 13.51 20.79 6.55
CA GLY A 341 14.36 20.38 5.43
C GLY A 341 13.57 20.17 4.14
N ALA A 342 14.28 20.26 3.02
CA ALA A 342 13.68 20.08 1.70
C ALA A 342 13.80 18.63 1.21
N MET A 343 12.69 18.10 0.69
CA MET A 343 12.64 16.81 -0.01
C MET A 343 11.91 16.96 -1.35
N SER A 344 12.23 16.05 -2.27
CA SER A 344 11.66 16.00 -3.61
C SER A 344 11.13 14.61 -3.93
N GLY A 345 9.96 14.55 -4.55
CA GLY A 345 9.33 13.34 -5.08
C GLY A 345 7.81 13.38 -5.01
N THR A 346 7.17 12.42 -5.67
CA THR A 346 5.71 12.18 -5.52
C THR A 346 5.31 11.90 -4.07
N SER A 347 6.26 11.48 -3.22
CA SER A 347 6.09 11.37 -1.76
C SER A 347 5.78 12.69 -1.06
N MET A 348 6.13 13.84 -1.64
CA MET A 348 5.83 15.17 -1.13
C MET A 348 4.58 15.75 -1.79
N SER A 349 4.28 15.35 -3.03
CA SER A 349 3.02 15.70 -3.71
C SER A 349 1.80 15.04 -3.04
N SER A 350 1.88 13.73 -2.78
CA SER A 350 0.80 12.97 -2.15
C SER A 350 0.27 13.58 -0.83
N PRO A 351 1.12 13.98 0.15
CA PRO A 351 0.63 14.57 1.39
C PRO A 351 0.00 15.96 1.24
N HIS A 352 0.32 16.76 0.20
CA HIS A 352 -0.44 17.97 -0.08
C HIS A 352 -1.91 17.64 -0.38
N VAL A 353 -2.13 16.58 -1.17
CA VAL A 353 -3.47 16.10 -1.52
C VAL A 353 -4.17 15.47 -0.31
N ALA A 354 -3.42 14.76 0.55
CA ALA A 354 -3.97 14.20 1.79
C ALA A 354 -4.49 15.32 2.71
N GLY A 355 -3.74 16.42 2.82
CA GLY A 355 -4.16 17.58 3.58
C GLY A 355 -5.36 18.29 2.93
N ALA A 356 -5.40 18.44 1.60
CA ALA A 356 -6.56 18.99 0.91
C ALA A 356 -7.82 18.12 1.09
N ALA A 357 -7.68 16.80 1.05
CA ALA A 357 -8.74 15.84 1.36
C ALA A 357 -9.23 16.00 2.81
N ALA A 358 -8.32 16.18 3.78
CA ALA A 358 -8.68 16.40 5.16
C ALA A 358 -9.43 17.73 5.37
N VAL A 359 -8.99 18.79 4.70
CA VAL A 359 -9.68 20.09 4.70
C VAL A 359 -11.10 19.95 4.12
N TYR A 360 -11.25 19.28 2.98
CA TYR A 360 -12.56 19.02 2.39
C TYR A 360 -13.48 18.22 3.33
N LEU A 361 -12.95 17.15 3.94
CA LEU A 361 -13.69 16.31 4.89
C LEU A 361 -14.07 17.04 6.18
N SER A 362 -13.31 18.05 6.61
CA SER A 362 -13.70 18.84 7.79
C SER A 362 -14.96 19.69 7.55
N ARG A 363 -15.24 20.06 6.29
CA ARG A 363 -16.50 20.68 5.86
C ARG A 363 -17.58 19.68 5.48
N HIS A 364 -17.18 18.50 5.02
CA HIS A 364 -18.08 17.45 4.51
C HIS A 364 -17.79 16.13 5.21
N PRO A 365 -18.05 16.01 6.54
CA PRO A 365 -17.61 14.85 7.32
C PRO A 365 -18.29 13.53 6.91
N GLY A 366 -19.38 13.58 6.14
CA GLY A 366 -20.07 12.40 5.60
C GLY A 366 -19.71 12.08 4.14
N ALA A 367 -18.79 12.81 3.50
CA ALA A 367 -18.41 12.54 2.13
C ALA A 367 -17.68 11.20 2.01
N SER A 368 -18.09 10.40 1.03
CA SER A 368 -17.42 9.18 0.61
C SER A 368 -16.06 9.49 -0.05
N PRO A 369 -15.11 8.53 -0.08
CA PRO A 369 -13.84 8.73 -0.76
C PRO A 369 -13.96 9.12 -2.24
N GLU A 370 -14.96 8.58 -2.96
CA GLU A 370 -15.25 8.96 -4.35
C GLU A 370 -15.68 10.44 -4.44
N GLU A 371 -16.53 10.91 -3.52
CA GLU A 371 -16.92 12.32 -3.45
C GLU A 371 -15.72 13.23 -3.17
N VAL A 372 -14.80 12.80 -2.30
CA VAL A 372 -13.56 13.55 -2.03
C VAL A 372 -12.67 13.61 -3.26
N GLN A 373 -12.41 12.46 -3.92
CA GLN A 373 -11.61 12.41 -5.16
C GLN A 373 -12.20 13.31 -6.25
N ARG A 374 -13.52 13.22 -6.46
CA ARG A 374 -14.23 14.06 -7.43
C ARG A 374 -14.14 15.54 -7.07
N ALA A 375 -14.37 15.91 -5.82
CA ALA A 375 -14.30 17.31 -5.40
C ALA A 375 -12.90 17.91 -5.61
N LEU A 376 -11.84 17.17 -5.30
CA LEU A 376 -10.47 17.65 -5.49
C LEU A 376 -10.09 17.76 -6.97
N THR A 377 -10.45 16.76 -7.80
CA THR A 377 -10.15 16.77 -9.24
C THR A 377 -10.97 17.79 -10.02
N GLU A 378 -12.24 18.01 -9.66
CA GLU A 378 -13.09 19.04 -10.27
C GLU A 378 -12.67 20.46 -9.91
N ASN A 379 -12.16 20.67 -8.69
CA ASN A 379 -11.68 21.98 -8.23
C ASN A 379 -10.27 22.33 -8.73
N ALA A 380 -9.49 21.31 -9.12
CA ALA A 380 -8.11 21.46 -9.58
C ALA A 380 -7.97 22.50 -10.70
N THR A 381 -6.82 23.17 -10.73
CA THR A 381 -6.47 24.10 -11.80
C THR A 381 -6.07 23.31 -13.04
N ARG A 382 -6.73 23.60 -14.16
CA ARG A 382 -6.56 22.87 -15.42
C ARG A 382 -5.45 23.45 -16.29
N ASP A 383 -4.79 22.57 -17.04
CA ASP A 383 -3.93 22.91 -18.17
C ASP A 383 -2.75 23.84 -17.83
N LYS A 384 -2.23 23.73 -16.60
CA LYS A 384 -1.03 24.45 -16.15
C LYS A 384 0.24 23.62 -16.22
N ILE A 385 0.13 22.30 -16.12
CA ILE A 385 1.30 21.43 -16.04
C ILE A 385 1.96 21.27 -17.40
N GLY A 386 3.14 21.84 -17.55
CA GLY A 386 4.08 21.55 -18.62
C GLY A 386 4.59 20.12 -18.54
N TYR A 387 4.80 19.49 -19.71
CA TYR A 387 5.33 18.13 -19.83
C TYR A 387 4.55 17.06 -19.04
N ALA A 388 3.23 17.22 -18.87
CA ALA A 388 2.35 16.28 -18.16
C ALA A 388 2.37 14.84 -18.73
N MET A 389 2.85 14.67 -19.97
CA MET A 389 2.81 13.45 -20.79
C MET A 389 1.41 13.10 -21.31
N PRO A 390 1.31 12.45 -22.49
CA PRO A 390 0.03 12.02 -23.04
C PRO A 390 -0.72 11.06 -22.10
N GLY A 391 -2.04 11.21 -22.01
CA GLY A 391 -2.90 10.35 -21.19
C GLY A 391 -2.95 10.70 -19.70
N THR A 392 -2.11 11.62 -19.24
CA THR A 392 -2.16 12.14 -17.86
C THR A 392 -3.16 13.28 -17.77
N PRO A 393 -4.12 13.27 -16.82
CA PRO A 393 -4.95 14.45 -16.53
C PRO A 393 -4.10 15.67 -16.17
N ASN A 394 -4.25 16.77 -16.90
CA ASN A 394 -3.54 18.03 -16.62
C ASN A 394 -4.30 18.84 -15.56
N LEU A 395 -4.30 18.31 -14.34
CA LEU A 395 -5.00 18.85 -13.18
C LEU A 395 -3.96 19.12 -12.08
N LEU A 396 -3.82 20.36 -11.66
CA LEU A 396 -2.95 20.75 -10.54
C LEU A 396 -3.81 21.05 -9.31
N LEU A 397 -3.48 20.42 -8.18
CA LEU A 397 -4.18 20.59 -6.91
C LEU A 397 -4.47 22.06 -6.63
N TYR A 398 -5.72 22.35 -6.30
CA TYR A 398 -6.18 23.68 -5.91
C TYR A 398 -7.04 23.57 -4.66
N THR A 399 -6.70 24.39 -3.68
CA THR A 399 -7.29 24.48 -2.35
C THR A 399 -8.08 25.79 -2.20
N GLY A 400 -7.65 26.84 -2.92
CA GLY A 400 -8.06 28.21 -2.65
C GLY A 400 -7.43 28.76 -1.37
N PRO A 401 -7.53 30.08 -1.15
CA PRO A 401 -7.06 30.73 0.07
C PRO A 401 -7.85 30.27 1.31
#